data_AF-A0A645D303-F1
#
_entry.id   AF-A0A645D303-F1
#
_cell.length_a   1.000
_cell.length_b   1.000
_cell.length_c   1.000
_cell.angle_alpha   90.00
_cell.angle_beta   90.00
_cell.angle_gamma   90.00
#
_symmetry.space_group_name_H-M   'P 1'
#
loop_
_entity.id
_entity.type
_entity.pdbx_description
1 polymer ?
#
loop_
_entity_poly.entity_id
_entity_poly.type
_entity_poly.pdbx_seq_one_letter_code
_entity_poly.pdbx_strand_id
1 'polypeptide(L)'
;MLEQKFKGTGLDVNVICAMMISGIYYLILHRKRSEFCSIDFNTKIGKERLRTGVRQMSELLFDGIQKKKEMLEIAERLRAEGVSEEIISKCVLV
;
A
#
# COMPACT_ATOMS: atom_id res chain seq x y z
N MET A 1 -15.30 -4.60 1.12
CA MET A 1 -14.63 -5.34 0.03
C MET A 1 -13.20 -4.83 -0.21
N LEU A 2 -12.93 -3.53 -0.40
CA LEU A 2 -11.57 -2.98 -0.28
C LEU A 2 -11.59 -1.55 0.27
N GLU A 3 -12.47 -0.71 -0.27
CA GLU A 3 -12.74 0.67 0.19
C GLU A 3 -12.91 0.78 1.71
N GLN A 4 -13.62 -0.16 2.33
CA GLN A 4 -13.85 -0.15 3.79
C GLN A 4 -12.54 -0.26 4.59
N LYS A 5 -11.53 -0.98 4.08
CA LYS A 5 -10.20 -1.07 4.73
C LYS A 5 -9.43 0.23 4.61
N PHE A 6 -9.74 1.03 3.59
CA PHE A 6 -9.11 2.32 3.30
C PHE A 6 -9.94 3.52 3.80
N LYS A 7 -11.07 3.28 4.48
CA LYS A 7 -11.93 4.34 4.99
C LYS A 7 -11.17 5.22 5.99
N GLY A 8 -11.24 6.54 5.79
CA GLY A 8 -10.56 7.51 6.65
C GLY A 8 -9.04 7.59 6.46
N THR A 9 -8.51 7.03 5.37
CA THR A 9 -7.11 7.25 4.93
C THR A 9 -6.97 8.44 3.97
N GLY A 10 -8.09 8.92 3.41
CA GLY A 10 -8.10 9.92 2.34
C GLY A 10 -7.73 9.35 0.95
N LEU A 11 -7.42 8.06 0.86
CA LEU A 11 -7.07 7.40 -0.40
C LEU A 11 -8.33 6.84 -1.08
N ASP A 12 -8.48 7.15 -2.37
CA ASP A 12 -9.42 6.44 -3.24
C ASP A 12 -8.74 5.17 -3.77
N VAL A 13 -8.88 4.08 -3.02
CA VAL A 13 -8.23 2.81 -3.34
C VAL A 13 -8.68 2.24 -4.68
N ASN A 14 -9.92 2.48 -5.11
CA ASN A 14 -10.40 1.97 -6.39
C ASN A 14 -9.72 2.68 -7.56
N VAL A 15 -9.60 4.02 -7.47
CA VAL A 15 -8.88 4.81 -8.48
C VAL A 15 -7.40 4.41 -8.52
N ILE A 16 -6.77 4.21 -7.36
CA ILE A 16 -5.38 3.74 -7.28
C ILE A 16 -5.22 2.36 -7.93
N CYS A 17 -6.11 1.41 -7.62
CA CYS A 17 -6.10 0.09 -8.25
C CYS A 17 -6.34 0.18 -9.77
N ALA A 18 -7.25 1.03 -10.23
CA ALA A 18 -7.49 1.26 -11.65
C ALA A 18 -6.23 1.79 -12.37
N MET A 19 -5.49 2.71 -11.76
CA MET A 19 -4.22 3.20 -12.27
C MET A 19 -3.16 2.09 -12.34
N MET A 20 -3.05 1.26 -11.29
CA MET A 20 -2.11 0.13 -11.28
C MET A 20 -2.41 -0.88 -12.40
N ILE A 21 -3.68 -1.26 -12.55
CA ILE A 21 -4.13 -2.18 -13.60
C ILE A 21 -3.84 -1.60 -14.99
N SER A 22 -4.16 -0.31 -15.19
CA SER A 22 -3.93 0.39 -16.45
C SER A 22 -2.44 0.46 -16.79
N GLY A 23 -1.59 0.77 -15.82
CA GLY A 23 -0.13 0.77 -15.98
C GLY A 23 0.40 -0.60 -16.37
N ILE A 24 0.01 -1.66 -15.65
CA ILE A 24 0.41 -3.03 -15.99
C ILE A 24 -0.06 -3.40 -17.40
N TYR A 25 -1.30 -3.09 -17.74
CA TYR A 25 -1.86 -3.37 -19.08
C TYR A 25 -1.06 -2.66 -20.17
N TYR A 26 -0.76 -1.36 -19.98
CA TYR A 26 0.04 -0.58 -20.91
C TYR A 26 1.42 -1.20 -21.14
N LEU A 27 2.12 -1.56 -20.04
CA LEU A 27 3.43 -2.19 -20.10
C LEU A 27 3.39 -3.51 -20.87
N ILE A 28 2.37 -4.35 -20.64
CA ILE A 28 2.23 -5.65 -21.31
C ILE A 28 1.88 -5.50 -22.79
N LEU A 29 1.06 -4.51 -23.17
CA LEU A 29 0.67 -4.23 -24.55
C LEU A 29 1.85 -3.68 -25.37
N HIS A 30 2.66 -2.81 -24.75
CA HIS A 30 3.76 -2.12 -25.43
C HIS A 30 5.12 -2.82 -25.31
N ARG A 31 5.21 -3.92 -24.54
CA ARG A 31 6.48 -4.60 -24.27
C ARG A 31 7.33 -4.93 -25.51
N LYS A 32 6.71 -5.17 -26.67
CA LYS A 32 7.44 -5.55 -27.89
C LYS A 32 8.04 -4.36 -28.67
N ARG A 33 7.73 -3.12 -28.28
CA ARG A 33 8.12 -1.92 -29.06
C ARG A 33 9.43 -1.30 -28.58
N SER A 34 9.63 -1.27 -27.27
CA SER A 34 10.84 -0.73 -26.66
C SER A 34 10.95 -1.22 -25.22
N GLU A 35 12.12 -1.03 -24.64
CA GLU A 35 12.24 -0.99 -23.18
C GLU A 35 11.38 0.14 -22.62
N PHE A 36 11.00 0.01 -21.35
CA PHE A 36 10.32 1.06 -20.60
C PHE A 36 11.06 1.27 -19.29
N CYS A 37 11.48 2.50 -19.01
CA CYS A 37 12.37 2.82 -17.89
C CYS A 37 13.63 1.92 -17.83
N SER A 38 14.22 1.61 -19.00
CA SER A 38 15.38 0.71 -19.14
C SER A 38 15.12 -0.72 -18.64
N ILE A 39 13.86 -1.17 -18.77
CA ILE A 39 13.45 -2.55 -18.46
C ILE A 39 12.85 -3.17 -19.72
N ASP A 40 13.44 -4.28 -20.18
CA ASP A 40 12.81 -5.15 -21.18
C ASP A 40 11.87 -6.15 -20.50
N PHE A 41 10.56 -5.87 -20.58
CA PHE A 41 9.49 -6.71 -20.03
C PHE A 41 9.22 -8.00 -20.82
N ASN A 42 9.93 -8.27 -21.92
CA ASN A 42 9.88 -9.58 -22.58
C ASN A 42 10.75 -10.62 -21.86
N THR A 43 11.84 -10.18 -21.24
CA THR A 43 12.79 -11.05 -20.54
C THR A 43 12.20 -11.62 -19.25
N LYS A 44 12.76 -12.74 -18.79
CA LYS A 44 12.44 -13.31 -17.47
C LYS A 44 12.75 -12.32 -16.34
N ILE A 45 13.88 -11.63 -16.44
CA ILE A 45 14.33 -10.64 -15.44
C ILE A 45 13.37 -9.45 -15.38
N GLY A 46 13.00 -8.87 -16.53
CA GLY A 46 12.06 -7.75 -16.57
C GLY A 46 10.69 -8.11 -16.01
N LYS A 47 10.18 -9.30 -16.31
CA LYS A 47 8.92 -9.81 -15.72
C LYS A 47 9.01 -9.96 -14.20
N GLU A 48 10.14 -10.41 -13.68
CA GLU A 48 10.32 -10.54 -12.23
C GLU A 48 10.45 -9.18 -11.55
N ARG A 49 11.12 -8.22 -12.19
CA ARG A 49 11.15 -6.82 -11.73
C ARG A 49 9.75 -6.21 -11.70
N LEU A 50 8.91 -6.46 -12.71
CA LEU A 50 7.51 -6.01 -12.71
C LEU A 50 6.73 -6.60 -11.52
N ARG A 51 6.82 -7.91 -11.30
CA ARG A 51 6.16 -8.58 -10.16
C ARG A 51 6.61 -8.00 -8.82
N THR A 52 7.92 -7.79 -8.67
CA THR A 52 8.50 -7.21 -7.47
C THR A 52 7.98 -5.78 -7.25
N GLY A 53 7.96 -4.95 -8.29
CA GLY A 53 7.44 -3.58 -8.20
C GLY A 53 5.96 -3.52 -7.82
N VAL A 54 5.11 -4.36 -8.42
CA VAL A 54 3.68 -4.44 -8.07
C VAL A 54 3.49 -4.88 -6.62
N ARG A 55 4.28 -5.84 -6.14
CA ARG A 55 4.26 -6.27 -4.74
C ARG A 55 4.65 -5.12 -3.81
N GLN A 56 5.75 -4.42 -4.09
CA GLN A 56 6.22 -3.28 -3.30
C GLN A 56 5.19 -2.15 -3.24
N MET A 57 4.55 -1.81 -4.37
CA MET A 57 3.47 -0.82 -4.40
C MET A 57 2.30 -1.24 -3.51
N SER A 58 1.93 -2.53 -3.55
CA SER A 58 0.86 -3.07 -2.70
C SER A 58 1.26 -3.00 -1.23
N GLU A 59 2.47 -3.41 -0.86
CA GLU A 59 2.98 -3.32 0.52
C GLU A 59 2.93 -1.87 1.04
N LEU A 60 3.41 -0.90 0.26
CA LEU A 60 3.37 0.52 0.63
C LEU A 60 1.93 1.05 0.84
N LEU A 61 1.00 0.62 -0.02
CA LEU A 61 -0.39 1.04 0.06
C LEU A 61 -1.07 0.56 1.35
N PHE A 62 -0.72 -0.65 1.81
CA PHE A 62 -1.30 -1.26 3.01
C PHE A 62 -0.55 -0.95 4.31
N ASP A 63 0.74 -0.59 4.25
CA ASP A 63 1.56 -0.25 5.41
C ASP A 63 0.95 0.90 6.24
N GLY A 64 0.40 1.93 5.57
CA GLY A 64 -0.28 3.03 6.25
C GLY A 64 -1.54 2.61 7.03
N ILE A 65 -2.29 1.63 6.51
CA ILE A 65 -3.46 1.08 7.21
C ILE A 65 -3.00 0.24 8.40
N GLN A 66 -1.99 -0.59 8.19
CA GLN A 66 -1.48 -1.52 9.19
C GLN A 66 -0.92 -0.76 10.39
N LYS A 67 -0.11 0.28 10.16
CA LYS A 67 0.39 1.17 11.22
C LYS A 67 -0.74 1.79 12.03
N LYS A 68 -1.78 2.31 11.38
CA LYS A 68 -2.94 2.89 12.09
C LYS A 68 -3.65 1.84 12.95
N LYS A 69 -3.81 0.61 12.43
CA LYS A 69 -4.40 -0.51 13.17
C LYS A 69 -3.55 -0.90 14.39
N GLU A 70 -2.24 -1.02 14.21
CA GLU A 70 -1.29 -1.34 15.28
C GLU A 70 -1.29 -0.26 16.37
N MET A 71 -1.29 1.02 16.00
CA MET A 71 -1.39 2.13 16.95
C MET A 71 -2.70 2.06 17.74
N LEU A 72 -3.84 1.77 17.10
CA LEU A 72 -5.11 1.58 17.82
C LEU A 72 -5.06 0.38 18.78
N GLU A 73 -4.48 -0.75 18.37
CA GLU A 73 -4.30 -1.91 19.25
C GLU A 73 -3.39 -1.61 20.45
N ILE A 74 -2.33 -0.82 20.24
CA ILE A 74 -1.45 -0.35 21.31
C ILE A 74 -2.21 0.55 22.29
N ALA A 75 -3.02 1.50 21.79
CA ALA A 75 -3.86 2.35 22.65
C ALA A 75 -4.80 1.51 23.53
N GLU A 76 -5.49 0.52 22.95
CA GLU A 76 -6.39 -0.37 23.72
C GLU A 76 -5.65 -1.15 24.82
N ARG A 77 -4.44 -1.65 24.52
CA ARG A 77 -3.62 -2.34 25.53
C ARG A 77 -3.21 -1.40 26.66
N LEU A 78 -2.80 -0.17 26.35
CA LEU A 78 -2.43 0.82 27.37
C LEU A 78 -3.61 1.20 28.26
N ARG A 79 -4.83 1.32 27.69
CA ARG A 79 -6.07 1.53 28.47
C ARG A 79 -6.33 0.38 29.44
N ALA A 80 -6.18 -0.85 28.98
CA ALA A 80 -6.40 -2.04 29.80
C ALA A 80 -5.43 -2.11 31.00
N GLU A 81 -4.21 -1.59 30.83
CA GLU A 81 -3.19 -1.47 31.89
C GLU A 81 -3.36 -0.22 32.78
N GLY A 82 -4.40 0.59 32.56
CA GLY A 82 -4.72 1.76 33.40
C GLY A 82 -3.91 3.02 33.09
N VAL A 83 -3.26 3.10 31.93
CA VAL A 83 -2.57 4.33 31.49
C VAL A 83 -3.60 5.41 31.16
N SER A 84 -3.34 6.65 31.56
CA SER A 84 -4.28 7.76 31.33
C SER A 84 -4.44 8.11 29.85
N GLU A 85 -5.66 8.51 29.45
CA GLU A 85 -5.94 8.95 28.07
C GLU A 85 -5.04 10.10 27.61
N GLU A 86 -4.62 10.98 28.54
CA GLU A 86 -3.74 12.09 28.22
C GLU A 86 -2.35 11.62 27.76
N ILE A 87 -1.82 10.55 28.37
CA ILE A 87 -0.54 9.94 27.96
C ILE A 87 -0.71 9.16 26.66
N ILE A 88 -1.79 8.37 26.54
CA ILE A 88 -2.08 7.59 25.33
C ILE A 88 -2.21 8.52 24.12
N SER A 89 -2.95 9.63 24.25
CA SER A 89 -3.10 10.61 23.17
C SER A 89 -1.76 11.22 22.75
N LYS A 90 -0.86 11.53 23.71
CA LYS A 90 0.47 12.08 23.40
C LYS A 90 1.39 11.08 22.68
N CYS A 91 1.20 9.78 22.89
CA CYS A 91 2.07 8.75 22.35
C CYS A 91 1.53 8.07 21.07
N VAL A 92 0.21 8.08 20.88
CA VAL A 92 -0.45 7.18 19.90
C VAL A 92 -1.35 7.90 18.90
N LEU A 93 -1.97 9.02 19.29
CA LEU A 93 -2.89 9.76 18.44
C LEU A 93 -2.19 11.01 17.90
N VAL A 94 -1.64 10.90 16.68
CA VAL A 94 -1.12 12.03 15.89
C VAL A 94 -2.11 12.35 14.77
#